data_AF-A0A1Y2HYB9-F1
#
_entry.id   AF-A0A1Y2HYB9-F1
#
_cell.length_a   1.000
_cell.length_b   1.000
_cell.length_c   1.000
_cell.angle_alpha   90.00
_cell.angle_beta   90.00
_cell.angle_gamma   90.00
#
_symmetry.space_group_name_H-M   'P 1'
#
loop_
_entity.id
_entity.type
_entity.pdbx_description
1 polymer ?
#
loop_
_entity_poly.entity_id
_entity_poly.type
_entity_poly.pdbx_seq_one_letter_code
_entity_poly.pdbx_strand_id
1 'polypeptide(L)'
;MGKELSGYVRNRNTMRFQRDDLLQKLAGVERELDAQRQRTGEVKLVIDAIQRDVMDLTPFLKKPDDLKRVVRSFFHKYCAQPDPPEAVVSSFKAGEPGSPKRVDSGHSISGSNGTMNAMGNGSSSSSSGSSQKGGRRGNMFANVREQELRQRELQEKTLSTLQRKLAKQVAARESETRKLVDENVQLTKEVNTLRRELRLIEQGQPID
;
A
#
# COMPACT_ATOMS: atom_id res chain seq x y z
N MET A 1 -19.68 41.43 -7.06
CA MET A 1 -18.73 41.06 -8.13
C MET A 1 -17.48 40.31 -7.66
N GLY A 2 -16.45 40.94 -7.07
CA GLY A 2 -15.17 40.25 -6.76
C GLY A 2 -15.26 39.10 -5.74
N LYS A 3 -16.05 39.27 -4.67
CA LYS A 3 -16.25 38.26 -3.63
C LYS A 3 -17.03 37.03 -4.13
N GLU A 4 -18.06 37.26 -4.94
CA GLU A 4 -18.87 36.19 -5.56
C GLU A 4 -18.04 35.41 -6.56
N LEU A 5 -17.27 36.08 -7.42
CA LEU A 5 -16.37 35.43 -8.37
C LEU A 5 -15.31 34.58 -7.66
N SER A 6 -14.74 35.07 -6.55
CA SER A 6 -13.83 34.29 -5.72
C SER A 6 -14.50 33.04 -5.12
N GLY A 7 -15.77 33.15 -4.71
CA GLY A 7 -16.57 32.02 -4.24
C GLY A 7 -16.79 30.96 -5.35
N TYR A 8 -17.16 31.40 -6.55
CA TYR A 8 -17.33 30.51 -7.71
C TYR A 8 -16.03 29.81 -8.09
N VAL A 9 -14.90 30.51 -8.11
CA VAL A 9 -13.59 29.92 -8.42
C VAL A 9 -13.21 28.87 -7.38
N ARG A 10 -13.42 29.16 -6.08
CA ARG A 10 -13.17 28.20 -5.00
C ARG A 10 -14.03 26.95 -5.14
N ASN A 11 -15.34 27.12 -5.35
CA ASN A 11 -16.26 26.01 -5.50
C ASN A 11 -15.92 25.17 -6.74
N ARG A 12 -15.64 25.82 -7.88
CA ARG A 12 -15.21 25.16 -9.12
C ARG A 12 -13.95 24.32 -8.91
N ASN A 13 -12.97 24.84 -8.17
CA ASN A 13 -11.75 24.11 -7.87
C ASN A 13 -12.03 22.89 -6.99
N THR A 14 -12.86 23.04 -5.94
CA THR A 14 -13.30 21.92 -5.10
C THR A 14 -13.97 20.81 -5.92
N MET A 15 -14.91 21.16 -6.79
CA MET A 15 -15.60 20.19 -7.65
C MET A 15 -14.64 19.51 -8.64
N ARG A 16 -13.64 20.24 -9.16
CA ARG A 16 -12.60 19.63 -10.00
C ARG A 16 -11.78 18.60 -9.22
N PHE A 17 -11.31 18.94 -8.02
CA PHE A 17 -10.57 17.98 -7.18
C PHE A 17 -11.40 16.74 -6.84
N GLN A 18 -12.68 16.92 -6.50
CA GLN A 18 -13.58 15.79 -6.21
C GLN A 18 -13.78 14.89 -7.43
N ARG A 19 -13.99 15.48 -8.60
CA ARG A 19 -14.09 14.74 -9.85
C ARG A 19 -12.80 13.95 -10.13
N ASP A 20 -11.64 14.57 -9.95
CA ASP A 20 -10.36 13.91 -10.24
C ASP A 20 -10.08 12.75 -9.25
N ASP A 21 -10.42 12.91 -7.97
CA ASP A 21 -10.39 11.84 -6.95
C ASP A 21 -11.34 10.68 -7.30
N LEU A 22 -12.56 10.99 -7.75
CA LEU A 22 -13.53 9.99 -8.18
C LEU A 22 -13.05 9.22 -9.42
N LEU A 23 -12.46 9.90 -10.40
CA LEU A 23 -11.88 9.26 -11.58
C LEU A 23 -10.73 8.33 -11.22
N GLN A 24 -9.86 8.75 -10.29
CA GLN A 24 -8.77 7.91 -9.81
C GLN A 24 -9.28 6.66 -9.08
N LYS A 25 -10.34 6.80 -8.26
CA LYS A 25 -11.00 5.67 -7.59
C LYS A 25 -11.64 4.72 -8.59
N LEU A 26 -12.35 5.23 -9.58
CA LEU A 26 -12.96 4.43 -10.65
C LEU A 26 -11.89 3.59 -11.37
N ALA A 27 -10.80 4.21 -11.80
CA ALA A 27 -9.68 3.52 -12.45
C ALA A 27 -8.97 2.50 -11.53
N GLY A 28 -9.03 2.69 -10.21
CA GLY A 28 -8.57 1.71 -9.24
C GLY A 28 -9.50 0.49 -9.15
N VAL A 29 -10.80 0.74 -9.07
CA VAL A 29 -11.84 -0.30 -8.99
C VAL A 29 -11.90 -1.12 -10.28
N GLU A 30 -11.79 -0.50 -11.45
CA GLU A 30 -11.76 -1.21 -12.74
C GLU A 30 -10.60 -2.20 -12.83
N ARG A 31 -9.40 -1.79 -12.41
CA ARG A 31 -8.22 -2.68 -12.38
C ARG A 31 -8.40 -3.87 -11.45
N GLU A 32 -8.96 -3.64 -10.25
CA GLU A 32 -9.24 -4.73 -9.31
C GLU A 32 -10.33 -5.67 -9.84
N LEU A 33 -11.37 -5.12 -10.47
CA LEU A 33 -12.44 -5.90 -11.10
C LEU A 33 -11.88 -6.82 -12.18
N ASP A 34 -11.00 -6.32 -13.04
CA ASP A 34 -10.35 -7.13 -14.09
C ASP A 34 -9.47 -8.24 -13.49
N ALA A 35 -8.70 -7.92 -12.45
CA ALA A 35 -7.89 -8.92 -11.73
C ALA A 35 -8.76 -10.00 -11.05
N GLN A 36 -9.92 -9.64 -10.52
CA GLN A 36 -10.88 -10.60 -9.96
C GLN A 36 -11.54 -11.47 -11.03
N ARG A 37 -11.90 -10.87 -12.18
CA ARG A 37 -12.43 -11.61 -13.32
C ARG A 37 -11.43 -12.63 -13.85
N GLN A 38 -10.15 -12.26 -13.95
CA GLN A 38 -9.08 -13.18 -14.33
C GLN A 38 -8.96 -14.34 -13.33
N ARG A 39 -8.84 -14.05 -12.03
CA ARG A 39 -8.78 -15.09 -10.98
C ARG A 39 -9.99 -16.02 -11.03
N THR A 40 -11.19 -15.46 -11.21
CA THR A 40 -12.42 -16.25 -11.34
C THR A 40 -12.38 -17.14 -12.59
N GLY A 41 -11.83 -16.65 -13.70
CA GLY A 41 -11.62 -17.42 -14.92
C GLY A 41 -10.65 -18.58 -14.70
N GLU A 42 -9.51 -18.33 -14.06
CA GLU A 42 -8.51 -19.36 -13.74
C GLU A 42 -9.09 -20.47 -12.84
N VAL A 43 -9.82 -20.10 -11.78
CA VAL A 43 -10.48 -21.08 -10.90
C VAL A 43 -11.53 -21.90 -11.67
N LYS A 44 -12.32 -21.27 -12.56
CA LYS A 44 -13.28 -22.00 -13.40
C LYS A 44 -12.59 -23.02 -14.30
N LEU A 45 -11.47 -22.67 -14.92
CA LEU A 45 -10.69 -23.61 -15.74
C LEU A 45 -10.20 -24.82 -14.93
N VAL A 46 -9.77 -24.59 -13.67
CA VAL A 46 -9.37 -25.68 -12.77
C VAL A 46 -10.57 -26.56 -12.41
N ILE A 47 -11.73 -25.98 -12.12
CA ILE A 47 -12.97 -26.73 -11.86
C ILE A 47 -13.35 -27.59 -13.08
N ASP A 48 -13.33 -27.02 -14.28
CA ASP A 48 -13.66 -27.74 -15.52
C ASP A 48 -12.64 -28.86 -15.81
N ALA A 49 -11.38 -28.68 -15.44
CA ALA A 49 -10.36 -29.73 -15.53
C ALA A 49 -10.61 -30.85 -14.50
N ILE A 50 -10.92 -30.50 -13.25
CA ILE A 50 -11.29 -31.46 -12.20
C ILE A 50 -12.53 -32.26 -12.61
N GLN A 51 -13.57 -31.61 -13.13
CA GLN A 51 -14.79 -32.28 -13.57
C GLN A 51 -14.51 -33.29 -14.68
N ARG A 52 -13.69 -32.94 -15.68
CA ARG A 52 -13.27 -33.86 -16.74
C ARG A 52 -12.49 -35.06 -16.18
N ASP A 53 -11.50 -34.80 -15.35
CA ASP A 53 -10.69 -35.85 -14.74
C ASP A 53 -11.53 -36.78 -13.84
N VAL A 54 -12.57 -36.26 -13.16
CA VAL A 54 -13.52 -37.07 -12.39
C VAL A 54 -14.38 -37.94 -13.32
N MET A 55 -14.85 -37.40 -14.46
CA MET A 55 -15.54 -38.20 -15.46
C MET A 55 -14.66 -39.34 -15.98
N ASP A 56 -13.36 -39.10 -16.14
CA ASP A 56 -12.38 -40.11 -16.53
C ASP A 56 -12.16 -41.22 -15.48
N LEU A 57 -12.62 -41.03 -14.23
CA LEU A 57 -12.63 -42.07 -13.20
C LEU A 57 -13.75 -43.10 -13.37
N THR A 58 -14.84 -42.73 -14.05
CA THR A 58 -16.03 -43.58 -14.27
C THR A 58 -15.71 -45.01 -14.75
N PRO A 59 -14.83 -45.25 -15.74
CA PRO A 59 -14.54 -46.62 -16.20
C PRO A 59 -13.85 -47.50 -15.14
N PHE A 60 -13.18 -46.91 -14.16
CA PHE A 60 -12.45 -47.65 -13.12
C PHE A 60 -13.34 -48.08 -11.94
N LEU A 61 -14.61 -47.65 -11.90
CA LEU A 61 -15.55 -48.00 -10.81
C LEU A 61 -15.72 -49.52 -10.62
N LYS A 62 -15.54 -50.32 -11.68
CA LYS A 62 -15.65 -51.79 -11.61
C LYS A 62 -14.36 -52.48 -11.13
N LYS A 63 -13.24 -51.76 -11.03
CA LYS A 63 -11.91 -52.31 -10.68
C LYS A 63 -11.30 -51.53 -9.50
N PRO A 64 -11.47 -52.01 -8.26
CA PRO A 64 -11.13 -51.22 -7.06
C PRO A 64 -9.64 -50.90 -6.92
N ASP A 65 -8.74 -51.77 -7.39
CA ASP A 65 -7.29 -51.55 -7.26
C ASP A 65 -6.76 -50.51 -8.26
N ASP A 66 -7.28 -50.52 -9.49
CA ASP A 66 -6.99 -49.48 -10.49
C ASP A 66 -7.56 -48.12 -10.05
N LEU A 67 -8.79 -48.11 -9.51
CA LEU A 67 -9.42 -46.89 -8.99
C LEU A 67 -8.57 -46.25 -7.87
N LYS A 68 -8.10 -47.05 -6.90
CA LYS A 68 -7.23 -46.54 -5.82
C LYS A 68 -5.97 -45.88 -6.37
N ARG A 69 -5.34 -46.46 -7.40
CA ARG A 69 -4.14 -45.89 -8.03
C ARG A 69 -4.45 -44.52 -8.65
N VAL A 70 -5.52 -44.43 -9.45
CA VAL A 70 -5.88 -43.20 -10.16
C VAL A 70 -6.36 -42.11 -9.20
N VAL A 71 -7.17 -42.46 -8.19
CA VAL A 71 -7.63 -41.52 -7.15
C VAL A 71 -6.46 -40.94 -6.35
N ARG A 72 -5.45 -41.76 -6.00
CA ARG A 72 -4.22 -41.24 -5.36
C ARG A 72 -3.49 -40.26 -6.26
N SER A 73 -3.35 -40.56 -7.54
CA SER A 73 -2.74 -39.63 -8.51
C SER A 73 -3.52 -38.33 -8.64
N PHE A 74 -4.86 -38.41 -8.66
CA PHE A 74 -5.76 -37.25 -8.72
C PHE A 74 -5.61 -36.36 -7.46
N PHE A 75 -5.56 -36.96 -6.27
CA PHE A 75 -5.34 -36.24 -5.02
C PHE A 75 -4.01 -35.49 -5.02
N HIS A 76 -2.94 -36.12 -5.51
CA HIS A 76 -1.64 -35.44 -5.59
C HIS A 76 -1.63 -34.29 -6.60
N LYS A 77 -2.40 -34.41 -7.69
CA LYS A 77 -2.51 -33.38 -8.74
C LYS A 77 -3.23 -32.11 -8.26
N TYR A 78 -4.30 -32.24 -7.47
CA TYR A 78 -5.17 -31.11 -7.12
C TYR A 78 -5.15 -30.71 -5.64
N CYS A 79 -4.78 -31.60 -4.73
CA CYS A 79 -4.86 -31.37 -3.27
C CYS A 79 -3.49 -31.35 -2.57
N ALA A 80 -2.45 -31.93 -3.18
CA ALA A 80 -1.09 -31.91 -2.60
C ALA A 80 -0.25 -30.71 -3.06
N GLN A 81 -0.75 -29.90 -4.00
CA GLN A 81 -0.11 -28.61 -4.26
C GLN A 81 -0.41 -27.69 -3.07
N PRO A 82 0.62 -27.11 -2.42
CA PRO A 82 0.38 -26.05 -1.44
C PRO A 82 -0.39 -24.94 -2.16
N ASP A 83 -1.40 -24.38 -1.49
CA ASP A 83 -2.13 -23.22 -2.01
C ASP A 83 -1.12 -22.24 -2.60
N PRO A 84 -1.27 -21.81 -3.88
CA PRO A 84 -0.41 -20.77 -4.41
C PRO A 84 -0.47 -19.64 -3.39
N PRO A 85 0.69 -19.19 -2.85
CA PRO A 85 0.72 -18.22 -1.77
C PRO A 85 -0.18 -17.10 -2.23
N GLU A 86 -1.32 -16.92 -1.54
CA GLU A 86 -2.30 -15.88 -1.84
C GLU A 86 -1.47 -14.69 -2.23
N ALA A 87 -1.62 -14.25 -3.48
CA ALA A 87 -0.91 -13.08 -3.97
C ALA A 87 -1.15 -12.02 -2.92
N VAL A 88 -0.12 -11.79 -2.10
CA VAL A 88 -0.07 -10.77 -1.07
C VAL A 88 -0.50 -9.56 -1.84
N VAL A 89 -1.72 -9.09 -1.57
CA VAL A 89 -2.32 -7.94 -2.24
C VAL A 89 -1.21 -6.91 -2.27
N SER A 90 -0.73 -6.62 -3.47
CA SER A 90 0.51 -5.92 -3.74
C SER A 90 0.50 -4.54 -3.07
N SER A 91 0.86 -4.50 -1.79
CA SER A 91 1.39 -3.34 -1.10
C SER A 91 2.90 -3.44 -1.22
N PHE A 92 3.39 -2.85 -2.30
CA PHE A 92 4.71 -2.25 -2.45
C PHE A 92 5.74 -2.68 -1.40
N LYS A 93 6.51 -3.72 -1.71
CA LYS A 93 7.78 -3.99 -1.04
C LYS A 93 8.91 -3.63 -2.00
N ALA A 94 9.52 -2.46 -1.79
CA ALA A 94 10.82 -2.12 -2.33
C ALA A 94 11.51 -1.12 -1.38
N GLY A 95 12.65 -1.52 -0.83
CA GLY A 95 13.61 -0.61 -0.18
C GLY A 95 13.89 -0.93 1.29
N GLU A 96 14.62 -2.01 1.57
CA GLU A 96 15.59 -1.93 2.67
C GLU A 96 16.73 -0.99 2.24
N PRO A 97 17.24 -0.16 3.15
CA PRO A 97 18.66 -0.24 3.41
C PRO A 97 18.95 -0.35 4.91
N GLY A 98 19.96 -1.16 5.20
CA GLY A 98 20.42 -1.51 6.53
C GLY A 98 20.77 -0.32 7.42
N SER A 99 20.71 -0.60 8.71
CA SER A 99 21.08 0.26 9.82
C SER A 99 22.53 0.74 9.72
N PRO A 100 22.85 2.02 9.96
CA PRO A 100 24.22 2.45 10.18
C PRO A 100 24.62 2.20 11.64
N LYS A 101 25.51 1.24 11.85
CA LYS A 101 26.33 1.17 13.07
C LYS A 101 27.32 2.34 13.07
N ARG A 102 27.23 3.17 14.11
CA ARG A 102 28.29 4.09 14.57
C ARG A 102 29.59 3.31 14.76
N VAL A 103 30.68 3.75 14.12
CA VAL A 103 32.04 3.55 14.63
C VAL A 103 32.85 4.81 14.33
N ASP A 104 33.56 5.24 15.37
CA ASP A 104 34.39 6.42 15.48
C ASP A 104 35.75 6.27 14.76
N SER A 105 36.47 7.40 14.69
CA SER A 105 37.92 7.56 14.53
C SER A 105 38.57 7.55 13.12
N GLY A 106 39.16 8.70 12.76
CA GLY A 106 40.61 8.78 12.53
C GLY A 106 41.15 9.13 11.13
N HIS A 107 41.86 10.27 11.08
CA HIS A 107 43.00 10.64 10.20
C HIS A 107 42.78 11.26 8.80
N SER A 108 43.00 12.58 8.76
CA SER A 108 43.98 13.37 7.98
C SER A 108 44.27 13.05 6.50
N ILE A 109 44.25 14.10 5.67
CA ILE A 109 45.25 14.58 4.67
C ILE A 109 44.62 15.84 4.02
N SER A 110 45.02 17.06 4.39
CA SER A 110 46.12 17.88 3.84
C SER A 110 46.04 18.11 2.31
N GLY A 111 45.92 19.38 1.90
CA GLY A 111 46.02 19.77 0.49
C GLY A 111 45.50 21.17 0.18
N SER A 112 46.24 22.18 0.62
CA SER A 112 46.03 23.62 0.45
C SER A 112 46.33 24.15 -0.97
N ASN A 113 45.68 25.28 -1.31
CA ASN A 113 46.14 26.48 -2.06
C ASN A 113 44.98 27.00 -2.92
N GLY A 114 44.65 28.29 -3.04
CA GLY A 114 45.18 29.55 -2.55
C GLY A 114 44.28 30.64 -3.17
N THR A 115 43.76 31.59 -2.38
CA THR A 115 44.29 32.96 -2.20
C THR A 115 43.66 33.99 -3.17
N MET A 116 42.79 34.82 -2.57
CA MET A 116 42.61 36.30 -2.70
C MET A 116 42.33 36.96 -4.07
N ASN A 117 41.21 37.72 -4.10
CA ASN A 117 41.18 39.20 -4.05
C ASN A 117 39.71 39.67 -3.96
N ALA A 118 39.33 40.48 -2.96
CA ALA A 118 39.31 41.96 -2.98
C ALA A 118 38.40 42.51 -4.09
N MET A 119 37.52 43.50 -3.96
CA MET A 119 37.13 44.50 -2.96
C MET A 119 35.89 45.18 -3.61
N GLY A 120 35.00 45.83 -2.86
CA GLY A 120 33.98 46.67 -3.51
C GLY A 120 32.84 47.17 -2.63
N ASN A 121 33.14 48.19 -1.84
CA ASN A 121 32.23 48.99 -1.02
C ASN A 121 31.22 49.79 -1.88
N GLY A 122 30.04 50.13 -1.32
CA GLY A 122 29.09 51.01 -2.01
C GLY A 122 27.71 51.13 -1.38
N SER A 123 27.63 51.79 -0.23
CA SER A 123 26.41 52.41 0.30
C SER A 123 26.04 53.67 -0.51
N SER A 124 24.80 53.79 -0.96
CA SER A 124 24.18 55.10 -1.24
C SER A 124 22.66 55.05 -1.18
N SER A 125 22.13 55.99 -0.42
CA SER A 125 20.75 56.39 -0.23
C SER A 125 20.17 57.15 -1.44
N SER A 126 18.83 57.25 -1.42
CA SER A 126 17.98 58.33 -1.98
C SER A 126 17.95 58.57 -3.50
N SER A 127 16.77 58.46 -4.10
CA SER A 127 15.93 59.60 -4.55
C SER A 127 15.04 59.26 -5.76
N SER A 128 13.79 59.71 -5.63
CA SER A 128 12.84 60.17 -6.64
C SER A 128 13.16 60.02 -8.14
N GLY A 129 12.13 59.60 -8.89
CA GLY A 129 11.75 60.31 -10.11
C GLY A 129 11.68 59.50 -11.40
N SER A 130 10.45 59.12 -11.75
CA SER A 130 9.89 59.06 -13.12
C SER A 130 10.33 57.96 -14.11
N SER A 131 9.36 57.60 -14.96
CA SER A 131 9.51 56.93 -16.26
C SER A 131 9.53 55.39 -16.30
N GLN A 132 8.33 54.83 -16.16
CA GLN A 132 7.67 54.04 -17.22
C GLN A 132 8.58 53.29 -18.23
N LYS A 133 8.86 52.01 -17.96
CA LYS A 133 8.69 50.83 -18.86
C LYS A 133 9.63 49.70 -18.40
N GLY A 134 9.09 48.73 -17.66
CA GLY A 134 9.83 47.49 -17.36
C GLY A 134 9.21 46.59 -16.28
N GLY A 135 8.37 47.14 -15.41
CA GLY A 135 7.90 46.45 -14.19
C GLY A 135 6.86 45.33 -14.36
N ARG A 136 6.38 45.01 -15.57
CA ARG A 136 5.33 43.99 -15.74
C ARG A 136 5.85 42.55 -15.85
N ARG A 137 7.08 42.33 -16.34
CA ARG A 137 7.63 40.96 -16.50
C ARG A 137 8.23 40.43 -15.20
N GLY A 138 9.04 41.20 -14.49
CA GLY A 138 9.64 40.79 -13.20
C GLY A 138 8.59 40.47 -12.12
N ASN A 139 7.52 41.28 -12.05
CA ASN A 139 6.41 41.05 -11.12
C ASN A 139 5.58 39.80 -11.48
N MET A 140 5.53 39.42 -12.76
CA MET A 140 4.83 38.21 -13.21
C MET A 140 5.63 36.95 -12.83
N PHE A 141 6.96 36.96 -12.99
CA PHE A 141 7.82 35.85 -12.56
C PHE A 141 7.85 35.66 -11.04
N ALA A 142 7.85 36.75 -10.26
CA ALA A 142 7.77 36.67 -8.81
C ALA A 142 6.41 36.09 -8.34
N ASN A 143 5.30 36.54 -8.94
CA ASN A 143 3.96 36.01 -8.66
C ASN A 143 3.81 34.53 -9.06
N VAL A 144 4.41 34.10 -10.18
CA VAL A 144 4.39 32.69 -10.63
C VAL A 144 5.15 31.81 -9.65
N ARG A 145 6.36 32.21 -9.20
CA ARG A 145 7.12 31.47 -8.20
C ARG A 145 6.41 31.39 -6.84
N GLU A 146 5.76 32.47 -6.42
CA GLU A 146 4.99 32.48 -5.18
C GLU A 146 3.74 31.56 -5.28
N GLN A 147 3.12 31.52 -6.46
CA GLN A 147 2.01 30.61 -6.75
C GLN A 147 2.46 29.14 -6.77
N GLU A 148 3.64 28.85 -7.33
CA GLU A 148 4.26 27.52 -7.30
C GLU A 148 4.57 27.07 -5.88
N LEU A 149 5.10 27.96 -5.02
CA LEU A 149 5.36 27.66 -3.60
C LEU A 149 4.06 27.33 -2.85
N ARG A 150 3.00 28.11 -3.05
CA ARG A 150 1.69 27.84 -2.44
C ARG A 150 1.11 26.52 -2.91
N GLN A 151 1.28 26.18 -4.19
CA GLN A 151 0.83 24.90 -4.74
C GLN A 151 1.58 23.74 -4.09
N ARG A 152 2.90 23.88 -3.94
CA ARG A 152 3.74 22.90 -3.25
C ARG A 152 3.32 22.73 -1.79
N GLU A 153 3.09 23.81 -1.05
CA GLU A 153 2.62 23.72 0.34
C GLU A 153 1.26 23.01 0.46
N LEU A 154 0.33 23.24 -0.47
CA LEU A 154 -0.96 22.56 -0.49
C LEU A 154 -0.80 21.06 -0.77
N GLN A 155 0.09 20.70 -1.69
CA GLN A 155 0.43 19.32 -1.98
C GLN A 155 1.07 18.66 -0.74
N GLU A 156 2.03 19.31 -0.10
CA GLU A 156 2.68 18.81 1.12
C GLU A 156 1.69 18.63 2.27
N LYS A 157 0.75 19.56 2.47
CA LYS A 157 -0.33 19.43 3.48
C LYS A 157 -1.26 18.26 3.15
N THR A 158 -1.60 18.07 1.88
CA THR A 158 -2.45 16.96 1.42
C THR A 158 -1.76 15.63 1.63
N LEU A 159 -0.49 15.52 1.22
CA LEU A 159 0.34 14.33 1.43
C LEU A 159 0.47 14.01 2.92
N SER A 160 0.76 15.01 3.76
CA SER A 160 0.87 14.84 5.21
C SER A 160 -0.45 14.32 5.82
N THR A 161 -1.58 14.84 5.35
CA THR A 161 -2.90 14.41 5.82
C THR A 161 -3.21 12.98 5.38
N LEU A 162 -2.90 12.63 4.13
CA LEU A 162 -3.08 11.27 3.60
C LEU A 162 -2.17 10.27 4.30
N GLN A 163 -0.90 10.60 4.51
CA GLN A 163 0.05 9.78 5.28
C GLN A 163 -0.45 9.56 6.70
N ARG A 164 -0.92 10.59 7.41
CA ARG A 164 -1.49 10.45 8.76
C ARG A 164 -2.74 9.56 8.76
N LYS A 165 -3.63 9.71 7.79
CA LYS A 165 -4.82 8.86 7.66
C LYS A 165 -4.46 7.41 7.39
N LEU A 166 -3.50 7.17 6.49
CA LEU A 166 -3.01 5.83 6.17
C LEU A 166 -2.38 5.18 7.40
N ALA A 167 -1.48 5.88 8.10
CA ALA A 167 -0.87 5.39 9.33
C ALA A 167 -1.92 5.01 10.40
N LYS A 168 -2.95 5.85 10.55
CA LYS A 168 -4.06 5.57 11.47
C LYS A 168 -4.86 4.33 11.05
N GLN A 169 -5.13 4.15 9.76
CA GLN A 169 -5.84 2.97 9.26
C GLN A 169 -5.02 1.69 9.41
N VAL A 170 -3.72 1.74 9.12
CA VAL A 170 -2.80 0.62 9.31
C VAL A 170 -2.75 0.21 10.78
N ALA A 171 -2.54 1.16 11.70
CA ALA A 171 -2.52 0.89 13.13
C ALA A 171 -3.85 0.31 13.65
N ALA A 172 -4.99 0.82 13.14
CA ALA A 172 -6.30 0.27 13.49
C ALA A 172 -6.46 -1.18 13.02
N ARG A 173 -6.08 -1.49 11.77
CA ARG A 173 -6.14 -2.84 11.20
C ARG A 173 -5.20 -3.81 11.93
N GLU A 174 -3.98 -3.38 12.25
CA GLU A 174 -3.02 -4.18 13.01
C GLU A 174 -3.57 -4.49 14.42
N SER A 175 -4.17 -3.50 15.08
CA SER A 175 -4.80 -3.70 16.38
C SER A 175 -5.97 -4.68 16.32
N GLU A 176 -6.81 -4.60 15.27
CA GLU A 176 -7.94 -5.52 15.09
C GLU A 176 -7.48 -6.94 14.78
N THR A 177 -6.51 -7.08 13.87
CA THR A 177 -5.92 -8.38 13.51
C THR A 177 -5.30 -9.05 14.74
N ARG A 178 -4.60 -8.28 15.59
CA ARG A 178 -4.04 -8.80 16.84
C ARG A 178 -5.14 -9.32 17.79
N LYS A 179 -6.22 -8.56 17.98
CA LYS A 179 -7.35 -8.98 18.83
C LYS A 179 -7.99 -10.29 18.33
N LEU A 180 -8.21 -10.41 17.03
CA LEU A 180 -8.77 -11.62 16.42
C LEU A 180 -7.82 -12.82 16.61
N VAL A 181 -6.51 -12.62 16.45
CA VAL A 181 -5.53 -13.70 16.68
C VAL A 181 -5.52 -14.12 18.16
N ASP A 182 -5.53 -13.16 19.08
CA ASP A 182 -5.55 -13.44 20.52
C ASP A 182 -6.82 -14.22 20.93
N GLU A 183 -7.99 -13.84 20.40
CA GLU A 183 -9.25 -14.55 20.61
C GLU A 183 -9.22 -15.96 20.00
N ASN A 184 -8.71 -16.13 18.77
CA ASN A 184 -8.57 -17.44 18.15
C ASN A 184 -7.63 -18.36 18.97
N VAL A 185 -6.55 -17.81 19.51
CA VAL A 185 -5.64 -18.55 20.40
C VAL A 185 -6.37 -18.97 21.69
N GLN A 186 -7.19 -18.08 22.26
CA GLN A 186 -7.98 -18.40 23.45
C GLN A 186 -9.03 -19.48 23.18
N LEU A 187 -9.84 -19.34 22.13
CA LEU A 187 -10.84 -20.34 21.73
C LEU A 187 -10.20 -21.70 21.44
N THR A 188 -9.04 -21.71 20.78
CA THR A 188 -8.29 -22.95 20.54
C THR A 188 -7.86 -23.62 21.84
N LYS A 189 -7.42 -22.84 22.84
CA LYS A 189 -7.09 -23.37 24.17
C LYS A 189 -8.31 -23.96 24.86
N GLU A 190 -9.44 -23.26 24.85
CA GLU A 190 -10.71 -23.73 25.43
C GLU A 190 -11.17 -25.03 24.77
N VAL A 191 -11.22 -25.08 23.44
CA VAL A 191 -11.57 -26.30 22.68
C VAL A 191 -10.62 -27.45 23.02
N ASN A 192 -9.32 -27.19 23.17
CA ASN A 192 -8.35 -28.23 23.52
C ASN A 192 -8.46 -28.69 24.98
N THR A 193 -8.88 -27.82 25.89
CA THR A 193 -9.20 -28.20 27.28
C THR A 193 -10.45 -29.07 27.32
N LEU A 194 -11.54 -28.64 26.66
CA LEU A 194 -12.78 -29.42 26.57
C LEU A 194 -12.56 -30.79 25.92
N ARG A 195 -11.73 -30.87 24.88
CA ARG A 195 -11.35 -32.16 24.26
C ARG A 195 -10.58 -33.07 25.21
N ARG A 196 -9.77 -32.52 26.12
CA ARG A 196 -9.05 -33.31 27.13
C ARG A 196 -10.00 -33.80 28.21
N GLU A 197 -10.87 -32.93 28.71
CA GLU A 197 -11.90 -33.29 29.68
C GLU A 197 -12.84 -34.37 29.14
N LEU A 198 -13.32 -34.22 27.90
CA LEU A 198 -14.14 -35.25 27.24
C LEU A 198 -13.43 -36.61 27.17
N ARG A 199 -12.13 -36.63 26.83
CA ARG A 199 -11.35 -37.88 26.81
C ARG A 199 -11.22 -38.50 28.21
N LEU A 200 -11.05 -37.68 29.25
CA LEU A 200 -10.98 -38.17 30.64
C LEU A 200 -12.32 -38.78 31.08
N ILE A 201 -13.43 -38.13 30.74
CA ILE A 201 -14.79 -38.66 30.97
C ILE A 201 -15.00 -39.98 30.22
N GLU A 202 -14.63 -40.04 28.93
CA GLU A 202 -14.73 -41.27 28.12
C GLU A 202 -13.89 -42.42 28.69
N GLN A 203 -12.78 -42.11 29.36
CA GLN A 203 -11.91 -43.08 30.02
C GLN A 203 -12.35 -43.42 31.46
N GLY A 204 -13.45 -42.83 31.95
CA GLY A 204 -13.97 -43.07 33.30
C GLY A 204 -13.10 -42.49 34.42
N GLN A 205 -12.22 -41.53 34.11
CA GLN A 205 -11.39 -40.85 35.10
C GLN A 205 -12.10 -39.60 35.64
N PRO A 206 -11.96 -39.28 36.95
CA PRO A 206 -12.53 -38.07 37.52
C PRO A 206 -11.87 -36.82 36.94
N ILE A 207 -12.68 -35.78 36.73
CA ILE A 207 -12.23 -34.43 36.37
C ILE A 207 -11.94 -33.70 37.69
N ASP A 208 -10.70 -33.25 37.89
CA ASP A 208 -10.31 -32.38 39.02
C ASP A 208 -10.67 -30.91 38.75
#